data_AF-A0A0W7X6G1-F1
#
_entry.id   AF-A0A0W7X6G1-F1
#
_cell.length_a   1.000
_cell.length_b   1.000
_cell.length_c   1.000
_cell.angle_alpha   90.00
_cell.angle_beta   90.00
_cell.angle_gamma   90.00
#
_symmetry.space_group_name_H-M   'P 1'
#
loop_
_entity.id
_entity.type
_entity.pdbx_description
1 polymer ?
#
loop_
_entity_poly.entity_id
_entity_poly.type
_entity_poly.pdbx_seq_one_letter_code
_entity_poly.pdbx_strand_id
1 'polypeptide(L)' 'MASSTPVVIYPPDEGGGRRVRADGTILGLAYSVLDVVALLQEAGLQGWDEMDVVRSQMIEWRGGGSEVWTH' A
#
# COMPACT_ATOMS: atom_id res chain seq x y z
N MET A 1 22.80 -7.11 -0.92
CA MET A 1 21.84 -7.15 -2.04
C MET A 1 20.58 -6.53 -1.52
N ALA A 2 20.20 -5.34 -2.02
CA ALA A 2 19.02 -4.65 -1.54
C ALA A 2 17.80 -5.53 -1.84
N SER A 3 17.23 -6.13 -0.81
CA SER A 3 15.89 -6.71 -0.87
C SER A 3 14.97 -5.54 -1.21
N SER A 4 14.69 -5.37 -2.50
CA SER A 4 13.66 -4.45 -2.96
C SER A 4 12.34 -5.02 -2.47
N THR A 5 12.02 -4.74 -1.22
CA THR A 5 10.81 -5.12 -0.50
C THR A 5 9.62 -4.62 -1.30
N PRO A 6 8.96 -5.47 -2.10
CA PRO A 6 7.91 -5.01 -2.97
C PRO A 6 6.66 -4.82 -2.11
N VAL A 7 6.15 -3.59 -2.09
CA VAL A 7 4.88 -3.28 -1.42
C VAL A 7 3.78 -3.67 -2.39
N VAL A 8 2.88 -4.54 -1.96
CA VAL A 8 1.74 -5.00 -2.77
C VAL A 8 0.46 -4.59 -2.10
N ILE A 9 -0.36 -3.84 -2.83
CA ILE A 9 -1.69 -3.42 -2.41
C ILE A 9 -2.71 -4.22 -3.22
N TYR A 10 -3.49 -5.02 -2.53
CA TYR A 10 -4.48 -5.90 -3.14
C TYR A 10 -5.70 -5.11 -3.64
N PRO A 11 -6.55 -5.72 -4.50
CA PRO A 11 -7.82 -5.12 -4.90
C PRO A 11 -8.69 -4.78 -3.68
N PRO A 12 -9.58 -3.78 -3.80
CA PRO A 12 -10.57 -3.52 -2.76
C PRO A 12 -11.45 -4.74 -2.54
N ASP A 13 -11.72 -5.06 -1.28
CA ASP A 13 -12.62 -6.13 -0.88
C ASP A 13 -14.09 -5.66 -0.85
N GLU A 14 -15.02 -6.55 -0.46
CA GLU A 14 -16.45 -6.20 -0.34
C GLU A 14 -16.72 -5.07 0.68
N GLY A 15 -15.78 -4.83 1.61
CA GLY A 15 -15.81 -3.72 2.56
C GLY A 15 -15.20 -2.41 2.05
N GLY A 16 -14.69 -2.37 0.81
CA GLY A 16 -14.01 -1.22 0.23
C GLY A 16 -12.59 -0.98 0.75
N GLY A 17 -12.04 -1.94 1.49
CA GLY A 17 -10.68 -1.88 2.02
C GLY A 17 -9.69 -2.63 1.14
N ARG A 18 -8.46 -2.13 1.08
CA ARG A 18 -7.34 -2.77 0.37
C ARG A 18 -6.36 -3.35 1.37
N ARG A 19 -5.99 -4.61 1.19
CA ARG A 19 -4.95 -5.25 2.01
C ARG A 19 -3.57 -4.75 1.56
N VAL A 20 -2.74 -4.34 2.53
CA VAL A 20 -1.37 -3.88 2.28
C VAL A 20 -0.38 -4.93 2.77
N ARG A 21 0.57 -5.30 1.89
CA ARG A 21 1.64 -6.26 2.18
C ARG A 21 2.99 -5.63 1.86
N ALA A 22 3.94 -5.73 2.78
CA ALA A 22 5.33 -5.37 2.55
C ALA A 22 6.23 -6.55 2.97
N ASP A 23 7.23 -6.86 2.15
CA ASP A 23 8.23 -7.91 2.45
C ASP A 23 7.63 -9.30 2.73
N GLY A 24 6.50 -9.61 2.09
CA GLY A 24 5.78 -10.87 2.36
C GLY A 24 4.96 -10.87 3.66
N THR A 25 5.01 -9.81 4.46
CA THR A 25 4.21 -9.64 5.69
C THR A 25 2.99 -8.76 5.42
N ILE A 26 1.82 -9.16 5.90
CA ILE A 26 0.61 -8.34 5.82
C ILE A 26 0.71 -7.27 6.90
N LEU A 27 0.72 -6.00 6.48
CA LEU A 27 0.75 -4.86 7.40
C LEU A 27 -0.64 -4.55 7.94
N GLY A 28 -1.68 -4.66 7.10
CA GLY A 28 -3.05 -4.37 7.51
C GLY A 28 -4.02 -4.18 6.35
N LEU A 29 -5.16 -3.58 6.66
CA LEU A 29 -6.17 -3.14 5.70
C LEU A 29 -6.20 -1.61 5.70
N ALA A 30 -6.18 -1.01 4.52
CA ALA A 30 -6.26 0.43 4.29
C ALA A 30 -7.58 0.76 3.60
N TYR A 31 -8.17 1.92 3.89
CA TYR A 31 -9.38 2.43 3.21
C TYR A 31 -9.09 3.70 2.40
N SER A 32 -7.86 4.20 2.50
CA SER A 32 -7.37 5.37 1.78
C SER A 32 -5.85 5.31 1.57
N VAL A 33 -5.32 6.17 0.70
CA VAL A 33 -3.86 6.30 0.50
C VAL A 33 -3.17 6.70 1.81
N LEU A 34 -3.80 7.54 2.63
CA LEU A 34 -3.27 7.95 3.93
C LEU A 34 -3.09 6.75 4.88
N ASP A 35 -4.03 5.81 4.90
CA ASP A 35 -3.90 4.59 5.71
C ASP A 35 -2.73 3.72 5.23
N VAL A 36 -2.49 3.67 3.91
CA VAL A 36 -1.31 2.99 3.35
C VAL A 36 -0.03 3.64 3.85
N VAL A 37 0.04 4.98 3.82
CA VAL A 37 1.19 5.73 4.36
C VAL A 37 1.42 5.37 5.82
N ALA A 38 0.39 5.38 6.65
CA ALA A 38 0.51 5.03 8.07
C ALA A 38 1.06 3.61 8.27
N LEU A 39 0.52 2.62 7.55
CA LEU A 39 1.00 1.24 7.61
C LEU A 39 2.47 1.09 7.19
N LEU A 40 2.88 1.80 6.15
CA LEU A 40 4.27 1.78 5.67
C LEU A 40 5.22 2.45 6.66
N GLN A 41 4.81 3.55 7.29
CA GLN A 41 5.60 4.21 8.34
C GLN A 41 5.80 3.29 9.55
N GLU A 42 4.75 2.56 9.97
CA GLU A 42 4.87 1.54 11.02
C GLU A 42 5.80 0.38 10.61
N ALA A 43 5.86 0.05 9.32
CA ALA A 43 6.78 -0.95 8.77
C ALA A 43 8.23 -0.45 8.57
N GLY A 44 8.54 0.80 8.96
CA GLY A 44 9.89 1.36 8.91
C GLY A 44 10.18 2.30 7.73
N LEU A 45 9.19 2.58 6.86
CA LEU A 45 9.28 3.56 5.78
C LEU A 45 8.90 4.96 6.25
N GLN A 46 9.47 5.36 7.39
CA GLN A 46 9.24 6.66 8.01
C GLN A 46 9.77 7.76 7.08
N GLY A 47 8.89 8.61 6.57
CA GLY A 47 9.22 9.68 5.61
C GLY A 47 8.52 9.57 4.27
N TRP A 48 7.76 8.49 4.02
CA TRP A 48 6.88 8.41 2.87
C TRP A 48 5.62 9.24 3.10
N ASP A 49 5.20 9.97 2.07
CA ASP A 49 3.92 10.65 2.00
C ASP A 49 2.97 10.01 0.97
N GLU A 50 1.78 10.60 0.80
CA GLU A 50 0.78 10.09 -0.14
C GLU A 50 1.28 10.12 -1.60
N MET A 51 2.08 11.12 -1.97
CA MET A 51 2.63 11.25 -3.32
C MET A 51 3.70 10.19 -3.58
N ASP A 52 4.53 9.89 -2.58
CA ASP A 52 5.46 8.77 -2.65
C ASP A 52 4.71 7.45 -2.86
N VAL A 53 3.63 7.22 -2.10
CA VAL A 53 2.83 6.00 -2.22
C VAL A 53 2.15 5.87 -3.59
N VAL A 54 1.62 6.97 -4.13
CA VAL A 54 0.93 6.98 -5.42
C VAL A 54 1.90 6.83 -6.61
N ARG A 55 3.09 7.45 -6.54
CA ARG A 55 4.03 7.53 -7.67
C ARG A 55 5.14 6.48 -7.63
N SER A 56 5.39 5.87 -6.48
CA SER A 56 6.51 4.94 -6.32
C SER A 56 6.29 3.65 -7.10
N GLN A 57 7.28 3.29 -7.90
CA GLN A 57 7.32 2.00 -8.62
C GLN A 57 7.57 0.81 -7.69
N MET A 58 7.88 1.06 -6.41
CA MET A 58 8.00 0.02 -5.39
C MET A 58 6.62 -0.50 -4.94
N ILE A 59 5.54 0.27 -5.20
CA ILE A 59 4.18 -0.08 -4.84
C ILE A 59 3.45 -0.67 -6.05
N GLU A 60 3.09 -1.93 -5.94
CA GLU A 60 2.25 -2.64 -6.89
C GLU A 60 0.79 -2.53 -6.47
N TRP A 61 0.00 -1.77 -7.24
CA TRP A 61 -1.45 -1.68 -7.08
C TRP A 61 -2.15 -2.76 -7.91
N ARG A 62 -2.87 -3.66 -7.24
CA ARG A 62 -3.71 -4.68 -7.88
C ARG A 62 -5.18 -4.26 -7.87
N GLY A 63 -5.91 -4.63 -8.93
CA GLY A 63 -7.35 -4.32 -9.03
C GLY A 63 -7.66 -2.84 -9.25
N GLY A 64 -6.74 -2.10 -9.89
CA GLY A 64 -6.84 -0.65 -10.12
C GLY A 64 -5.79 0.12 -9.33
N GLY A 65 -5.44 1.32 -9.81
CA GLY A 65 -4.44 2.20 -9.20
C GLY A 65 -4.88 2.79 -7.86
N SER A 66 -4.08 3.72 -7.34
CA SER A 66 -4.31 4.41 -6.06
C SER A 66 -5.59 5.23 -5.96
N GLU A 67 -6.26 5.45 -7.10
CA GLU A 67 -7.54 6.17 -7.20
C GLU A 67 -8.77 5.29 -6.97
N VAL A 68 -8.63 3.97 -7.06
CA VAL A 68 -9.76 3.03 -6.95
C VAL A 68 -9.83 2.49 -5.51
N TRP A 69 -10.92 2.71 -4.77
CA TRP A 69 -11.10 2.21 -3.40
C TRP A 69 -12.43 1.51 -3.18
N THR A 70 -13.46 1.94 -3.91
CA THR A 70 -14.74 1.23 -4.03
C THR A 70 -14.94 0.84 -5.48
N HIS A 71 -15.64 -0.27 -5.70
CA HIS A 71 -16.25 -0.57 -6.99
C HIS A 71 -17.53 0.24 -7.20
#